data_AF-B0RV77-F1
#
_entry.id   AF-B0RV77-F1
#
_cell.length_a   1.000
_cell.length_b   1.000
_cell.length_c   1.000
_cell.angle_alpha   90.00
_cell.angle_beta   90.00
_cell.angle_gamma   90.00
#
_symmetry.space_group_name_H-M   'P 1'
#
loop_
_entity.id
_entity.type
_entity.pdbx_description
1 polymer ?
#
loop_
_entity_poly.entity_id
_entity_poly.type
_entity_poly.pdbx_seq_one_letter_code
_entity_poly.pdbx_strand_id
1 'polypeptide(L)'
;MGSFSIWHWLIVLVFFGIIAAVISAIVWLAKRASRKPGASAAGTTAALKTTESRLAELNRLKSQQLITDAEYTQRRTRILSDL
;
A
#
# COMPACT_ATOMS: atom_id res chain seq x y z
N MET A 1 40.30 -8.46 19.22
CA MET A 1 38.99 -8.00 19.75
C MET A 1 38.27 -7.17 18.67
N GLY A 2 37.68 -7.81 17.66
CA GLY A 2 37.00 -7.10 16.55
C GLY A 2 35.79 -7.83 15.97
N SER A 3 35.48 -9.04 16.45
CA SER A 3 34.41 -9.89 15.90
C SER A 3 33.01 -9.32 16.14
N PHE A 4 32.78 -8.65 17.28
CA PHE A 4 31.48 -8.07 17.60
C PHE A 4 31.10 -6.86 16.73
N SER A 5 32.08 -6.10 16.19
CA SER A 5 31.77 -4.89 15.42
C SER A 5 31.38 -5.20 13.97
N ILE A 6 32.17 -6.03 13.27
CA ILE A 6 31.89 -6.41 11.87
C ILE A 6 30.57 -7.19 11.76
N TRP A 7 30.34 -8.14 12.67
CA TRP A 7 29.16 -9.01 12.60
C TRP A 7 27.86 -8.23 12.82
N HIS A 8 27.89 -7.23 13.70
CA HIS A 8 26.75 -6.34 13.93
C HIS A 8 26.44 -5.48 12.71
N TRP A 9 27.47 -4.91 12.07
CA TRP A 9 27.30 -4.16 10.82
C TRP A 9 26.69 -5.01 9.71
N LEU A 10 27.11 -6.28 9.60
CA LEU A 10 26.56 -7.22 8.63
C LEU A 10 25.07 -7.47 8.87
N ILE A 11 24.66 -7.64 10.13
CA ILE A 11 23.25 -7.83 10.51
C ILE A 11 22.42 -6.58 10.23
N VAL A 12 22.92 -5.40 10.59
CA VAL A 12 22.22 -4.14 10.34
C VAL A 12 22.01 -3.94 8.84
N LEU A 13 23.02 -4.25 8.02
CA LEU A 13 22.94 -4.15 6.56
C LEU A 13 21.91 -5.14 5.98
N VAL A 14 21.92 -6.39 6.46
CA VAL A 14 20.92 -7.41 6.06
C VAL A 14 19.51 -6.97 6.47
N PHE A 15 19.34 -6.47 7.69
CA PHE A 15 18.05 -6.00 8.20
C PHE A 15 17.51 -4.83 7.36
N PHE A 16 18.36 -3.84 7.06
CA PHE A 16 18.01 -2.75 6.15
C PHE A 16 17.65 -3.24 4.75
N GLY A 17 18.40 -4.22 4.23
CA GLY A 17 18.13 -4.85 2.94
C GLY A 17 16.76 -5.53 2.90
N ILE A 18 16.40 -6.27 3.96
CA ILE A 18 15.08 -6.91 4.09
C ILE A 18 13.98 -5.85 4.12
N ILE A 19 14.13 -4.79 4.94
CA ILE A 19 13.15 -3.70 5.01
C ILE A 19 12.97 -3.05 3.63
N ALA A 20 14.07 -2.70 2.96
CA ALA A 20 14.04 -2.10 1.64
C ALA A 20 13.38 -3.00 0.59
N ALA A 21 13.65 -4.32 0.65
CA ALA A 21 13.04 -5.30 -0.23
C ALA A 21 11.54 -5.42 0.01
N VAL A 22 11.08 -5.44 1.27
CA VAL A 22 9.67 -5.48 1.63
C VAL A 22 8.95 -4.22 1.14
N ILE A 23 9.51 -3.03 1.39
CA ILE A 23 8.94 -1.77 0.90
C ILE A 23 8.87 -1.77 -0.63
N SER A 24 9.94 -2.18 -1.31
CA SER A 24 9.99 -2.26 -2.77
C SER A 24 8.95 -3.24 -3.33
N ALA A 25 8.77 -4.40 -2.68
CA ALA A 25 7.78 -5.39 -3.06
C ALA A 25 6.36 -4.84 -2.89
N ILE A 26 6.07 -4.15 -1.79
CA ILE A 26 4.76 -3.51 -1.56
C ILE A 26 4.48 -2.44 -2.62
N VAL A 27 5.44 -1.56 -2.88
CA VAL A 27 5.32 -0.50 -3.91
C VAL A 27 5.13 -1.12 -5.29
N TRP A 28 5.87 -2.18 -5.60
CA TRP A 28 5.73 -2.90 -6.86
C TRP A 28 4.34 -3.54 -6.99
N LEU A 29 3.85 -4.18 -5.93
CA LEU A 29 2.53 -4.81 -5.91
C LEU A 29 1.41 -3.77 -6.04
N ALA A 30 1.53 -2.62 -5.36
CA ALA A 30 0.62 -1.50 -5.49
C ALA A 30 0.63 -0.93 -6.92
N LYS A 31 1.81 -0.68 -7.50
CA LYS A 31 1.93 -0.21 -8.90
C LYS A 31 1.40 -1.23 -9.89
N ARG A 32 1.61 -2.54 -9.65
CA ARG A 32 1.09 -3.62 -10.48
C ARG A 32 -0.43 -3.72 -10.38
N ALA A 33 -1.00 -3.55 -9.20
CA ALA A 33 -2.44 -3.51 -8.98
C ALA A 33 -3.09 -2.28 -9.67
N SER A 34 -2.43 -1.12 -9.63
CA SER A 34 -2.88 0.08 -10.35
C SER A 34 -2.73 -0.02 -11.87
N ARG A 35 -1.85 -0.89 -12.38
CA ARG A 35 -1.64 -1.13 -13.82
C ARG A 35 -2.53 -2.24 -14.38
N LYS A 36 -3.69 -2.55 -13.77
CA LYS A 36 -4.68 -3.42 -14.42
C LYS A 36 -5.14 -2.72 -15.73
N PRO A 37 -4.94 -3.31 -16.91
CA PRO A 37 -5.25 -2.67 -18.17
C PRO A 37 -6.75 -2.33 -18.24
N GLY A 38 -7.05 -1.11 -18.66
CA GLY A 38 -8.41 -0.61 -18.83
C GLY A 38 -9.18 -1.44 -19.85
N ALA A 39 -10.24 -2.11 -19.39
CA ALA A 39 -11.34 -2.52 -20.24
C ALA A 39 -12.24 -1.29 -20.45
N SER A 40 -12.11 -0.70 -21.63
CA SER A 40 -12.60 0.62 -22.03
C SER A 40 -14.12 0.74 -22.27
N ALA A 41 -15.00 0.04 -21.53
CA ALA A 41 -16.44 0.03 -21.87
C ALA A 41 -17.45 -0.24 -20.71
N ALA A 42 -17.16 0.14 -19.46
CA ALA A 42 -18.07 -0.13 -18.32
C ALA A 42 -18.26 1.07 -17.37
N GLY A 43 -18.30 2.28 -17.92
CA GLY A 43 -18.06 3.57 -17.23
C GLY A 43 -18.92 3.95 -16.01
N THR A 44 -20.01 3.26 -15.67
CA THR A 44 -20.85 3.63 -14.51
C THR A 44 -20.92 2.54 -13.46
N THR A 45 -21.13 1.27 -13.85
CA THR A 45 -21.12 0.14 -12.91
C THR A 45 -19.72 -0.28 -12.50
N ALA A 46 -18.71 -0.13 -13.39
CA ALA A 46 -17.33 -0.32 -12.99
C ALA A 46 -16.84 0.82 -12.09
N ALA A 47 -17.30 2.06 -12.29
CA ALA A 47 -17.01 3.17 -11.39
C ALA A 47 -17.50 2.89 -9.97
N LEU A 48 -18.77 2.50 -9.81
CA LEU A 48 -19.36 2.09 -8.52
C LEU A 48 -18.61 0.90 -7.90
N LYS A 49 -18.32 -0.14 -8.69
CA LYS A 49 -17.55 -1.31 -8.23
C LYS A 49 -16.10 -0.97 -7.85
N THR A 50 -15.47 -0.01 -8.54
CA THR A 50 -14.15 0.51 -8.17
C THR A 50 -14.20 1.38 -6.92
N THR A 51 -15.29 2.12 -6.69
CA THR A 51 -15.49 2.92 -5.47
C THR A 51 -15.65 2.02 -4.25
N GLU A 52 -16.50 0.98 -4.34
CA GLU A 52 -16.64 -0.04 -3.30
C GLU A 52 -15.33 -0.79 -3.06
N SER A 53 -14.64 -1.18 -4.13
CA SER A 53 -13.33 -1.83 -4.03
C SER A 53 -12.28 -0.92 -3.38
N ARG A 54 -12.28 0.39 -3.66
CA ARG A 54 -11.39 1.37 -3.03
C ARG A 54 -11.71 1.56 -1.55
N LEU A 55 -12.99 1.58 -1.18
CA LEU A 55 -13.42 1.65 0.22
C LEU A 55 -13.03 0.39 1.00
N ALA A 56 -13.17 -0.79 0.39
CA ALA A 56 -12.74 -2.06 1.00
C ALA A 56 -11.23 -2.11 1.21
N GLU A 57 -10.44 -1.62 0.24
CA GLU A 57 -8.98 -1.52 0.35
C GLU A 57 -8.57 -0.56 1.49
N LEU A 58 -9.22 0.62 1.59
CA LEU A 58 -8.99 1.55 2.70
C LEU A 58 -9.32 0.92 4.07
N ASN A 59 -10.39 0.14 4.15
CA ASN A 59 -10.78 -0.53 5.39
C ASN A 59 -9.78 -1.63 5.77
N ARG A 60 -9.24 -2.34 4.77
CA ARG A 60 -8.16 -3.32 4.95
C ARG A 60 -6.83 -2.68 5.36
N LEU A 61 -6.52 -1.49 4.88
CA LEU A 61 -5.33 -0.75 5.30
C LEU A 61 -5.48 -0.22 6.73
N LYS A 62 -6.69 0.21 7.10
CA LYS A 62 -7.04 0.61 8.47
C LYS A 62 -6.91 -0.58 9.44
N SER A 63 -7.45 -1.74 9.09
CA SER A 63 -7.40 -2.92 9.96
C SER A 63 -5.98 -3.46 10.18
N GLN A 64 -5.06 -3.18 9.25
CA GLN A 64 -3.64 -3.46 9.40
C GLN A 64 -2.86 -2.36 10.16
N GLN A 65 -3.55 -1.34 10.71
CA GLN A 65 -2.97 -0.15 11.36
C GLN A 65 -1.93 0.60 10.50
N LEU A 66 -2.00 0.46 9.16
CA LEU A 66 -1.09 1.11 8.22
C LEU A 66 -1.49 2.55 7.91
N ILE A 67 -2.71 2.96 8.27
CA ILE A 67 -3.24 4.32 8.11
C ILE A 67 -3.95 4.77 9.39
N THR A 68 -3.87 6.06 9.70
CA THR A 68 -4.51 6.63 10.89
C THR A 68 -6.00 6.90 10.62
N ASP A 69 -6.86 6.86 11.65
CA ASP A 69 -8.30 7.16 11.53
C ASP A 69 -8.59 8.51 10.84
N ALA A 70 -7.76 9.52 11.09
CA ALA A 70 -7.85 10.82 10.43
C ALA A 70 -7.67 10.72 8.91
N GLU A 71 -6.66 9.97 8.45
CA GLU A 71 -6.38 9.78 7.02
C GLU A 71 -7.42 8.91 6.33
N TYR A 72 -7.93 7.89 7.03
CA TYR A 72 -9.02 7.05 6.55
C TYR A 72 -10.26 7.92 6.27
N THR A 73 -10.62 8.77 7.23
CA THR A 73 -11.79 9.64 7.12
C THR A 73 -11.62 10.63 5.98
N GLN A 74 -10.47 11.29 5.87
CA GLN A 74 -10.18 12.23 4.79
C GLN A 74 -10.25 11.58 3.39
N ARG A 75 -9.69 10.37 3.23
CA ARG A 75 -9.74 9.64 1.95
C ARG A 75 -11.15 9.16 1.62
N ARG A 76 -11.92 8.72 2.62
CA ARG A 76 -13.32 8.35 2.45
C ARG A 76 -14.17 9.52 1.99
N THR A 77 -14.04 10.69 2.62
CA THR A 77 -14.79 11.89 2.23
C THR A 77 -14.43 12.32 0.82
N ARG A 78 -13.15 12.25 0.44
CA ARG A 78 -12.68 12.58 -0.91
C ARG A 78 -13.25 11.65 -1.99
N ILE A 79 -13.38 10.36 -1.68
CA ILE A 79 -13.98 9.38 -2.59
C ILE A 79 -15.50 9.62 -2.73
N LEU A 80 -16.17 10.01 -1.65
CA LEU A 80 -17.61 10.31 -1.66
C LEU A 80 -17.93 11.64 -2.34
N SER A 81 -17.02 12.62 -2.31
CA SER A 81 -17.18 13.92 -3.00
C SER A 81 -16.87 13.87 -4.50
N ASP A 82 -16.24 12.79 -4.97
CA ASP A 82 -15.93 12.55 -6.39
C ASP A 82 -17.09 11.87 -7.14
N LEU A 83 -18.20 11.62 -6.43
CA LEU A 83 -19.45 11.05 -6.94
C LEU A 83 -20.43 12.16 -7.32
#